data_AF-A0A9D8BSQ2-F1
#
_entry.id   AF-A0A9D8BSQ2-F1
#
_cell.length_a   1.000
_cell.length_b   1.000
_cell.length_c   1.000
_cell.angle_alpha   90.00
_cell.angle_beta   90.00
_cell.angle_gamma   90.00
#
_symmetry.space_group_name_H-M   'P 1'
#
loop_
_entity.id
_entity.type
_entity.pdbx_description
1 polymer ?
#
loop_
_entity_poly.entity_id
_entity_poly.type
_entity_poly.pdbx_seq_one_letter_code
_entity_poly.pdbx_strand_id
1 'polypeptide(L)' 'LVKKAVDYSSEDPVLYDHLGDIYAKSGDKEKALENWRQAIRLDPQFEEVKAKIDETSKGKRRAPNREQ' A
#
# COMPACT_ATOMS: atom_id res chain seq x y z
N LEU A 1 -10.97 29.57 -12.05
CA LEU A 1 -10.86 28.43 -11.09
C LEU A 1 -11.37 27.15 -11.74
N VAL A 2 -10.66 26.61 -12.74
CA VAL A 2 -11.08 25.36 -13.42
C VAL A 2 -9.86 24.46 -13.56
N LYS A 3 -9.47 23.84 -12.44
CA LYS A 3 -8.57 22.68 -12.43
C LYS A 3 -9.20 21.61 -11.55
N LYS A 4 -10.33 21.09 -12.02
CA LYS A 4 -10.76 19.74 -11.66
C LYS A 4 -11.05 19.06 -12.98
N ALA A 5 -9.96 18.71 -13.67
CA ALA A 5 -10.00 17.52 -14.51
C ALA A 5 -10.36 16.39 -13.54
N VAL A 6 -11.64 16.03 -13.53
CA VAL A 6 -12.06 14.74 -12.99
C VAL A 6 -11.48 13.74 -13.97
N ASP A 7 -10.25 13.32 -13.70
CA ASP A 7 -9.59 12.26 -14.41
C ASP A 7 -10.38 10.99 -14.06
N TYR A 8 -11.22 10.58 -15.01
CA TYR A 8 -12.06 9.38 -14.96
C TYR A 8 -11.22 8.11 -15.18
N SER A 9 -9.96 8.10 -14.75
CA SER A 9 -9.20 6.88 -14.64
C SER A 9 -9.76 6.13 -13.44
N SER A 10 -10.40 4.99 -13.68
CA SER A 10 -11.06 4.10 -12.71
C SER A 10 -10.08 3.47 -11.70
N GLU A 11 -9.21 4.28 -11.13
CA GLU A 11 -8.21 3.89 -10.16
C GLU A 11 -8.87 3.92 -8.78
N ASP A 12 -9.55 2.82 -8.44
CA ASP A 12 -10.13 2.62 -7.13
C ASP A 12 -8.99 2.37 -6.11
N PRO A 13 -8.82 3.21 -5.07
CA PRO A 13 -7.81 2.97 -4.04
C PRO A 13 -7.94 1.58 -3.38
N VAL A 14 -9.15 1.03 -3.30
CA VAL A 14 -9.41 -0.31 -2.74
C VAL A 14 -8.81 -1.41 -3.63
N LEU A 15 -8.80 -1.23 -4.95
CA LEU A 15 -8.19 -2.20 -5.86
C LEU A 15 -6.68 -2.30 -5.60
N TYR A 16 -6.02 -1.17 -5.41
CA TYR A 16 -4.59 -1.12 -5.11
C TYR A 16 -4.28 -1.64 -3.70
N ASP A 17 -5.20 -1.47 -2.75
CA ASP A 17 -5.10 -2.12 -1.44
C ASP A 17 -5.08 -3.65 -1.58
N HIS A 18 -6.05 -4.22 -2.28
CA HIS A 18 -6.15 -5.67 -2.49
C HIS A 18 -4.95 -6.23 -3.26
N LEU A 19 -4.46 -5.53 -4.29
CA LEU A 19 -3.24 -5.92 -4.99
C LEU A 19 -2.03 -5.92 -4.05
N GLY A 20 -1.92 -4.89 -3.20
CA GLY A 20 -0.88 -4.83 -2.18
C GLY A 20 -0.92 -6.03 -1.23
N ASP A 21 -2.11 -6.40 -0.75
CA ASP A 21 -2.31 -7.57 0.10
C ASP A 21 -1.95 -8.89 -0.60
N ILE A 22 -2.31 -9.04 -1.88
CA ILE A 22 -1.96 -10.22 -2.68
C ILE A 22 -0.44 -10.36 -2.81
N TYR A 23 0.26 -9.27 -3.14
CA TYR A 23 1.72 -9.28 -3.25
C TYR A 23 2.39 -9.53 -1.90
N ALA A 24 1.89 -8.93 -0.82
CA ALA A 24 2.41 -9.15 0.53
C ALA A 24 2.28 -10.61 0.96
N LYS A 25 1.13 -11.24 0.70
CA LYS A 25 0.90 -12.68 0.95
C LYS A 25 1.77 -13.58 0.07
N SER A 26 2.13 -13.11 -1.12
CA SER A 26 3.04 -13.81 -2.04
C SER A 26 4.52 -13.62 -1.66
N GLY A 27 4.82 -12.84 -0.61
CA GLY A 27 6.19 -12.54 -0.17
C GLY A 27 6.88 -11.40 -0.92
N ASP A 28 6.24 -10.84 -1.96
CA ASP A 28 6.75 -9.72 -2.76
C ASP A 28 6.41 -8.39 -2.09
N LYS A 29 7.16 -8.07 -1.03
CA LYS A 29 6.96 -6.85 -0.23
C LYS A 29 7.20 -5.57 -1.02
N GLU A 30 8.05 -5.60 -2.06
CA GLU A 30 8.34 -4.42 -2.87
C GLU A 30 7.12 -4.04 -3.71
N LYS A 31 6.52 -5.02 -4.41
CA LYS A 31 5.27 -4.78 -5.14
C LYS A 31 4.09 -4.46 -4.22
N ALA A 32 4.05 -5.06 -3.02
CA ALA A 32 3.03 -4.72 -2.04
C ALA A 32 3.06 -3.22 -1.69
N LEU A 33 4.26 -2.72 -1.34
CA LEU A 33 4.48 -1.31 -1.02
C LEU A 33 4.18 -0.38 -2.20
N GLU A 34 4.49 -0.79 -3.44
CA GLU A 34 4.19 0.00 -4.64
C GLU A 34 2.68 0.20 -4.83
N ASN A 35 1.91 -0.89 -4.72
CA ASN A 35 0.45 -0.86 -4.87
C ASN A 35 -0.21 -0.07 -3.73
N TRP A 36 0.15 -0.34 -2.47
CA TRP A 36 -0.35 0.44 -1.35
C TRP A 36 -0.03 1.93 -1.45
N ARG A 37 1.15 2.30 -1.98
CA ARG A 37 1.46 3.72 -2.23
C ARG A 37 0.55 4.33 -3.31
N GLN A 38 0.13 3.57 -4.32
CA GLN A 38 -0.86 4.05 -5.28
C GLN A 38 -2.23 4.25 -4.63
N ALA A 39 -2.66 3.33 -3.77
CA ALA A 39 -3.89 3.50 -2.97
C ALA A 39 -3.85 4.80 -2.14
N ILE A 40 -2.73 5.11 -1.48
CA ILE A 40 -2.56 6.37 -0.71
C ILE A 40 -2.49 7.62 -1.62
N ARG A 41 -1.98 7.50 -2.84
CA ARG A 41 -1.99 8.62 -3.80
C ARG A 41 -3.41 8.97 -4.24
N LEU A 42 -4.28 7.96 -4.37
CA LEU A 42 -5.67 8.09 -4.79
C LEU A 42 -6.58 8.52 -3.62
N ASP A 43 -6.37 7.92 -2.44
CA ASP A 43 -7.02 8.31 -1.20
C ASP A 43 -5.98 8.50 -0.07
N PRO A 44 -5.53 9.76 0.15
CA PRO A 44 -4.63 10.08 1.25
C PRO A 44 -5.21 9.85 2.65
N GLN A 45 -6.52 9.62 2.79
CA GLN A 45 -7.18 9.32 4.06
C GLN A 45 -7.36 7.81 4.30
N PHE A 46 -6.82 6.96 3.42
CA PHE A 46 -6.90 5.51 3.56
C PHE A 46 -5.94 4.99 4.64
N GLU A 47 -6.30 5.23 5.90
CA GLU A 47 -5.47 4.95 7.08
C GLU A 47 -5.09 3.46 7.21
N GLU A 48 -5.97 2.55 6.79
CA GLU A 48 -5.70 1.11 6.80
C GLU A 48 -4.45 0.77 5.95
N VAL A 49 -4.36 1.32 4.74
CA VAL A 49 -3.22 1.09 3.84
C VAL A 49 -1.94 1.72 4.40
N LYS A 50 -2.04 2.86 5.08
CA LYS A 50 -0.86 3.47 5.74
C LYS A 50 -0.28 2.55 6.81
N ALA A 51 -1.14 1.91 7.61
CA ALA A 51 -0.72 0.95 8.62
C ALA A 51 -0.01 -0.26 7.97
N LYS A 52 -0.54 -0.79 6.87
CA LYS A 52 0.07 -1.91 6.11
C LYS A 52 1.46 -1.55 5.57
N ILE A 53 1.64 -0.33 5.03
CA ILE A 53 2.93 0.18 4.55
C ILE A 53 3.94 0.29 5.71
N ASP A 54 3.52 0.87 6.83
CA ASP A 54 4.36 1.06 8.01
C ASP A 54 4.81 -0.29 8.59
N GLU A 55 3.88 -1.25 8.75
CA GLU A 55 4.19 -2.61 9.19
C GLU A 55 5.17 -3.31 8.24
N THR A 56 4.92 -3.26 6.93
CA THR A 56 5.73 -3.96 5.93
C THR A 56 7.12 -3.35 5.78
N SER A 57 7.23 -2.03 5.87
CA SER A 57 8.50 -1.32 5.86
C SER A 57 9.30 -1.52 7.15
N LYS A 58 8.63 -1.58 8.31
CA LYS A 58 9.24 -1.94 9.61
C LYS A 58 9.59 -3.41 9.73
N GLY A 59 8.95 -4.29 8.96
CA GLY A 59 9.35 -5.70 8.80
C GLY A 59 10.76 -5.88 8.24
N LYS A 60 11.35 -4.84 7.60
CA LYS A 60 12.79 -4.81 7.25
C LYS A 60 13.70 -4.54 8.46
N ARG A 61 13.15 -4.04 9.57
CA ARG A 61 13.84 -3.70 10.84
C ARG A 61 13.60 -4.67 11.99
N ARG A 62 12.64 -5.59 11.87
CA ARG A 62 12.43 -6.67 12.84
C ARG A 62 12.51 -8.02 12.14
N ALA A 63 13.74 -8.50 11.93
CA ALA A 63 13.97 -9.91 12.15
C ALA A 63 13.92 -10.08 13.69
N PRO A 64 12.90 -10.73 14.28
CA PRO A 64 13.09 -11.27 15.61
C PRO A 64 14.21 -12.28 15.47
N ASN A 65 15.29 -12.01 16.18
CA ASN A 65 16.34 -12.96 16.49
C ASN A 65 15.68 -14.32 16.78
N ARG A 66 15.96 -15.33 15.96
CA ARG A 66 15.68 -16.72 16.33
C ARG A 66 16.69 -17.07 17.41
N GLU A 67 16.33 -16.79 18.65
CA GLU A 67 16.89 -17.44 19.82
C GLU A 67 15.71 -17.97 20.63
N GLN A 68 15.28 -19.20 20.33
CA GLN A 68 15.64 -20.42 21.07
C GLN A 68 15.19 -21.64 20.27
#